data_AF-A0AAW8F5U5-F1
#
_entry.id   AF-A0AAW8F5U5-F1
#
_cell.length_a   1.000
_cell.length_b   1.000
_cell.length_c   1.000
_cell.angle_alpha   90.00
_cell.angle_beta   90.00
_cell.angle_gamma   90.00
#
_symmetry.space_group_name_H-M   'P 1'
#
loop_
_entity.id
_entity.type
_entity.pdbx_description
1 polymer ?
#
loop_
_entity_poly.entity_id
_entity_poly.type
_entity_poly.pdbx_seq_one_letter_code
_entity_poly.pdbx_strand_id
1 'polypeptide(L)'
;MKDGIAHTLRALHHGERQLARDLLAVAERHAEEHEVHHVATDLADWSREHADRLAEYAAGEGLRLDDDTPEPPSGEGPEGLLLLHDLRALHLAATDNSLHWEMLAQAAQATRNARLLELASACHPQTLRQTRWTDTLIKQVSPQVLTSL
;
A
#
# COMPACT_ATOMS: atom_id res chain seq x y z
N MET A 1 -6.89 -1.43 24.35
CA MET A 1 -6.05 -0.78 23.32
C MET A 1 -6.00 0.73 23.55
N LYS A 2 -4.87 1.41 23.32
CA LYS A 2 -4.79 2.89 23.42
C LYS A 2 -5.44 3.55 22.19
N ASP A 3 -6.09 4.69 22.36
CA ASP A 3 -6.84 5.37 21.28
C ASP A 3 -5.99 5.67 20.03
N GLY A 4 -4.74 6.10 20.23
CA GLY A 4 -3.82 6.35 19.12
C GLY A 4 -3.48 5.09 18.32
N ILE A 5 -3.26 3.94 18.98
CA ILE A 5 -2.99 2.66 18.29
C ILE A 5 -4.22 2.22 17.50
N ALA A 6 -5.42 2.34 18.08
CA ALA A 6 -6.66 2.00 17.39
C ALA A 6 -6.92 2.89 16.16
N HIS A 7 -6.60 4.19 16.25
CA HIS A 7 -6.70 5.11 15.13
C HIS A 7 -5.74 4.74 14.00
N THR A 8 -4.45 4.50 14.32
CA THR A 8 -3.44 4.10 13.34
C THR A 8 -3.75 2.75 12.70
N LEU A 9 -4.28 1.77 13.45
CA LEU A 9 -4.71 0.49 12.89
C LEU A 9 -5.82 0.64 11.85
N ARG A 10 -6.80 1.51 12.10
CA ARG A 10 -7.88 1.79 11.13
C ARG A 10 -7.34 2.47 9.88
N ALA A 11 -6.50 3.50 10.06
CA ALA A 11 -5.88 4.22 8.95
C ALA A 11 -5.06 3.27 8.06
N LEU A 12 -4.22 2.44 8.68
CA LEU A 12 -3.40 1.48 7.95
C LEU A 12 -4.23 0.39 7.27
N HIS A 13 -5.23 -0.19 7.95
CA HIS A 13 -6.11 -1.19 7.33
C HIS A 13 -6.82 -0.63 6.10
N HIS A 14 -7.33 0.60 6.19
CA HIS A 14 -7.92 1.30 5.06
C HIS A 14 -6.90 1.54 3.94
N GLY A 15 -5.71 2.01 4.29
CA GLY A 15 -4.61 2.25 3.35
C GLY A 15 -4.13 0.99 2.63
N GLU A 16 -4.03 -0.17 3.31
CA GLU A 16 -3.65 -1.44 2.68
C GLU A 16 -4.72 -1.94 1.70
N ARG A 17 -6.01 -1.80 2.06
CA ARG A 17 -7.11 -2.13 1.14
C ARG A 17 -7.14 -1.20 -0.08
N GLN A 18 -6.89 0.09 0.13
CA GLN A 18 -6.78 1.07 -0.96
C GLN A 18 -5.62 0.70 -1.89
N LEU A 19 -4.42 0.49 -1.34
CA LEU A 19 -3.25 0.14 -2.12
C LEU A 19 -3.45 -1.16 -2.92
N ALA A 20 -4.08 -2.18 -2.33
CA ALA A 20 -4.39 -3.42 -3.03
C ALA A 20 -5.30 -3.21 -4.25
N ARG A 21 -6.32 -2.36 -4.13
CA ARG A 21 -7.21 -2.05 -5.27
C ARG A 21 -6.52 -1.20 -6.32
N ASP A 22 -5.75 -0.20 -5.91
CA ASP A 22 -5.01 0.66 -6.83
C ASP A 22 -3.99 -0.16 -7.63
N LEU A 23 -3.28 -1.07 -6.98
CA LEU A 23 -2.33 -1.97 -7.65
C LEU A 23 -3.02 -2.85 -8.70
N LEU A 24 -4.19 -3.42 -8.39
CA LEU A 24 -4.97 -4.19 -9.36
C LEU A 24 -5.46 -3.32 -10.51
N ALA A 25 -5.99 -2.13 -10.23
CA ALA A 25 -6.47 -1.21 -11.26
C ALA A 25 -5.34 -0.78 -12.21
N VAL A 26 -4.14 -0.56 -11.68
CA VAL A 26 -2.94 -0.27 -12.48
C VAL A 26 -2.49 -1.49 -13.28
N ALA A 27 -2.52 -2.68 -12.70
CA ALA A 27 -2.18 -3.93 -13.40
C ALA A 27 -3.11 -4.19 -14.60
N GLU A 28 -4.41 -3.91 -14.45
CA GLU A 28 -5.40 -4.06 -15.51
C GLU A 28 -5.26 -2.98 -16.59
N ARG A 29 -5.10 -1.73 -16.17
CA ARG A 29 -5.01 -0.57 -17.09
C ARG A 29 -3.77 -0.63 -17.98
N HIS A 30 -2.65 -1.12 -17.45
CA HIS A 30 -1.37 -1.19 -18.13
C HIS A 30 -0.96 -2.64 -18.45
N ALA A 31 -1.94 -3.46 -18.84
CA ALA A 31 -1.72 -4.90 -19.06
C ALA A 31 -0.71 -5.22 -20.18
N GLU A 32 -0.46 -4.29 -21.11
CA GLU A 32 0.56 -4.45 -22.16
C GLU A 32 2.00 -4.32 -21.61
N GLU A 33 2.17 -3.60 -20.48
CA GLU A 33 3.42 -3.47 -19.75
C GLU A 33 3.58 -4.64 -18.77
N HIS A 34 4.17 -5.75 -19.25
CA HIS A 34 4.19 -7.03 -18.54
C HIS A 34 4.77 -6.97 -17.12
N GLU A 35 5.82 -6.16 -16.90
CA GLU A 35 6.38 -5.96 -15.56
C GLU A 35 5.36 -5.29 -14.64
N VAL A 36 4.65 -4.27 -15.13
CA VAL A 36 3.60 -3.58 -14.36
C VAL A 36 2.47 -4.54 -14.02
N HIS A 37 1.96 -5.27 -15.01
CA HIS A 37 0.86 -6.22 -14.81
C HIS A 37 1.16 -7.28 -13.75
N HIS A 38 2.29 -8.00 -13.89
CA HIS A 38 2.62 -9.10 -13.00
C HIS A 38 3.05 -8.61 -11.61
N VAL A 39 3.96 -7.63 -11.54
CA VAL A 39 4.48 -7.20 -10.24
C VAL A 39 3.41 -6.46 -9.44
N ALA A 40 2.59 -5.61 -10.07
CA ALA A 40 1.52 -4.94 -9.33
C ALA A 40 0.49 -5.94 -8.76
N THR A 41 0.19 -7.02 -9.49
CA THR A 41 -0.69 -8.10 -8.99
C THR A 41 -0.11 -8.79 -7.76
N ASP A 42 1.17 -9.19 -7.81
CA ASP A 42 1.87 -9.83 -6.67
C ASP A 42 1.94 -8.89 -5.45
N LEU A 43 2.18 -7.60 -5.69
CA LEU A 43 2.21 -6.59 -4.63
C LEU A 43 0.82 -6.36 -4.04
N ALA A 44 -0.25 -6.46 -4.84
CA ALA A 44 -1.62 -6.33 -4.36
C ALA A 44 -2.01 -7.48 -3.42
N ASP A 45 -1.52 -8.69 -3.68
CA ASP A 45 -1.70 -9.83 -2.79
C ASP A 45 -1.08 -9.59 -1.41
N TRP A 46 0.10 -8.97 -1.34
CA TRP A 46 0.70 -8.60 -0.05
C TRP A 46 -0.16 -7.62 0.73
N SER A 47 -0.65 -6.56 0.08
CA SER A 47 -1.50 -5.57 0.76
C SER A 47 -2.85 -6.16 1.20
N ARG A 48 -3.43 -7.10 0.46
CA ARG A 48 -4.62 -7.86 0.92
C ARG A 48 -4.31 -8.66 2.18
N GLU A 49 -3.24 -9.44 2.16
CA GLU A 49 -2.80 -10.23 3.31
C GLU A 49 -2.51 -9.34 4.52
N HIS A 50 -1.91 -8.16 4.32
CA HIS A 50 -1.68 -7.19 5.39
C HIS A 50 -2.98 -6.70 6.02
N ALA A 51 -3.97 -6.34 5.20
CA ALA A 51 -5.28 -5.92 5.67
C ALA A 51 -5.98 -7.03 6.47
N ASP A 52 -5.95 -8.27 5.99
CA ASP A 52 -6.56 -9.41 6.68
C ASP A 52 -5.91 -9.66 8.04
N ARG A 53 -4.57 -9.62 8.11
CA ARG A 53 -3.82 -9.78 9.36
C ARG A 53 -4.05 -8.62 10.34
N LEU A 54 -4.21 -7.39 9.84
CA LEU A 54 -4.59 -6.23 10.66
C LEU A 54 -5.99 -6.39 11.25
N ALA A 55 -6.96 -6.84 10.45
CA ALA A 55 -8.31 -7.11 10.89
C ALA A 55 -8.35 -8.23 11.94
N GLU A 56 -7.61 -9.32 11.74
CA GLU A 56 -7.48 -10.41 12.70
C GLU A 56 -6.84 -9.94 14.02
N TYR A 57 -5.76 -9.16 13.93
CA TYR A 57 -5.12 -8.57 15.11
C TYR A 57 -6.09 -7.69 15.89
N ALA A 58 -6.77 -6.76 15.21
CA ALA A 58 -7.70 -5.83 15.83
C ALA A 58 -8.92 -6.55 16.44
N ALA A 59 -9.46 -7.57 15.77
CA ALA A 59 -10.56 -8.37 16.28
C ALA A 59 -10.20 -9.08 17.59
N GLY A 60 -8.98 -9.63 17.69
CA GLY A 60 -8.46 -10.21 18.93
C GLY A 60 -8.29 -9.20 20.07
N GLU A 61 -8.27 -7.91 19.76
CA GLU A 61 -8.22 -6.80 20.73
C GLU A 61 -9.60 -6.15 20.98
N GLY A 62 -10.67 -6.73 20.42
CA GLY A 62 -12.05 -6.21 20.54
C GLY A 62 -12.36 -5.01 19.64
N LEU A 63 -11.52 -4.74 18.63
CA LEU A 63 -11.69 -3.65 17.66
C LEU A 63 -12.11 -4.21 16.30
N ARG A 64 -13.23 -3.75 15.75
CA ARG A 64 -13.60 -4.03 14.37
C ARG A 64 -13.08 -2.92 13.45
N LEU A 65 -12.34 -3.30 12.42
CA LEU A 65 -11.90 -2.38 11.36
C LEU A 65 -12.98 -2.42 10.27
N ASP A 66 -13.49 -1.24 9.90
CA ASP A 66 -14.58 -1.11 8.93
C ASP A 66 -14.07 -1.04 7.49
N ASP A 67 -15.01 -1.28 6.58
CA ASP A 67 -14.78 -1.48 5.15
C ASP A 67 -15.55 -0.45 4.33
N ASP A 68 -15.17 0.82 4.45
CA ASP A 68 -15.59 1.82 3.47
C ASP A 68 -14.33 2.33 2.80
N THR A 69 -14.25 2.11 1.50
CA THR A 69 -13.24 2.82 0.71
C THR A 69 -13.79 3.15 -0.68
N PRO A 70 -13.66 4.41 -1.12
CA PRO A 70 -14.12 4.82 -2.44
C PRO A 70 -13.37 4.09 -3.57
N GLU A 71 -14.03 3.99 -4.72
CA GLU A 71 -13.41 3.48 -5.94
C GLU A 71 -12.25 4.37 -6.40
N PRO A 72 -11.22 3.77 -7.02
CA PRO A 72 -10.13 4.53 -7.59
C PRO A 72 -10.64 5.46 -8.69
N PRO A 73 -10.15 6.71 -8.77
CA PRO A 73 -10.51 7.61 -9.85
C PRO A 73 -10.03 7.05 -11.20
N SER A 74 -10.88 7.19 -12.21
CA SER A 74 -10.50 6.90 -13.60
C SER A 74 -9.60 8.03 -14.11
N GLY A 75 -8.39 7.69 -14.58
CA GLY A 75 -7.48 8.65 -15.18
C GLY A 75 -7.66 8.70 -16.70
N GLU A 76 -7.71 9.91 -17.26
CA GLU A 76 -7.73 10.18 -18.70
C GLU A 76 -6.43 10.89 -19.10
N GLY A 77 -5.78 10.49 -20.19
CA GLY A 77 -4.58 11.15 -20.70
C GLY A 77 -3.73 10.26 -21.63
N PRO A 78 -2.64 10.80 -22.21
CA PRO A 78 -1.68 10.00 -22.97
C PRO A 78 -1.14 8.85 -22.11
N GLU A 79 -1.05 7.65 -22.68
CA GLU A 79 -0.76 6.39 -21.97
C GLU A 79 0.47 6.48 -21.05
N GLY A 80 1.59 7.01 -21.55
CA GLY A 80 2.80 7.17 -20.74
C GLY A 80 2.65 8.14 -19.57
N LEU A 81 1.90 9.24 -19.73
CA LEU A 81 1.62 10.18 -18.63
C LEU A 81 0.66 9.58 -17.60
N LEU A 82 -0.29 8.77 -18.06
CA LEU A 82 -1.22 8.03 -17.21
C LEU A 82 -0.47 7.01 -16.35
N LEU A 83 0.46 6.23 -16.94
CA LEU A 83 1.31 5.30 -16.18
C LEU A 83 2.16 6.02 -15.13
N LEU A 84 2.78 7.16 -15.47
CA LEU A 84 3.54 7.94 -14.49
C LEU A 84 2.67 8.49 -13.35
N HIS A 85 1.46 8.96 -13.68
CA HIS A 85 0.50 9.42 -12.68
C HIS A 85 0.13 8.29 -11.71
N ASP A 86 -0.18 7.11 -12.26
CA ASP A 86 -0.55 5.93 -11.50
C ASP A 86 0.58 5.43 -10.61
N LEU A 87 1.80 5.31 -11.14
CA LEU A 87 2.99 4.92 -10.35
C LEU A 87 3.28 5.91 -9.22
N ARG A 88 3.09 7.22 -9.45
CA ARG A 88 3.23 8.24 -8.41
C ARG A 88 2.16 8.07 -7.33
N ALA A 89 0.92 7.80 -7.70
CA ALA A 89 -0.17 7.58 -6.73
C ALA A 89 0.12 6.34 -5.86
N LEU A 90 0.52 5.23 -6.49
CA LEU A 90 0.93 4.01 -5.79
C LEU A 90 2.12 4.25 -4.84
N HIS A 91 3.12 5.02 -5.27
CA HIS A 91 4.28 5.34 -4.44
C HIS A 91 3.88 6.09 -3.17
N LEU A 92 2.98 7.07 -3.30
CA LEU A 92 2.49 7.86 -2.17
C LEU A 92 1.66 7.00 -1.20
N ALA A 93 0.76 6.17 -1.72
CA ALA A 93 -0.05 5.26 -0.90
C ALA A 93 0.82 4.24 -0.14
N ALA A 94 1.79 3.61 -0.81
CA ALA A 94 2.73 2.69 -0.16
C ALA A 94 3.61 3.37 0.90
N THR A 95 4.03 4.61 0.64
CA THR A 95 4.80 5.41 1.61
C THR A 95 3.96 5.74 2.84
N ASP A 96 2.69 6.13 2.65
CA ASP A 96 1.76 6.39 3.75
C ASP A 96 1.55 5.14 4.63
N ASN A 97 1.30 3.97 4.02
CA ASN A 97 1.20 2.69 4.74
C ASN A 97 2.49 2.37 5.50
N SER A 98 3.66 2.58 4.88
CA SER A 98 4.96 2.36 5.52
C SER A 98 5.15 3.22 6.77
N LEU A 99 4.69 4.48 6.75
CA LEU A 99 4.77 5.36 7.91
C LEU A 99 3.83 4.89 9.03
N HIS A 100 2.63 4.42 8.70
CA HIS A 100 1.73 3.82 9.69
C HIS A 100 2.30 2.53 10.30
N TRP A 101 2.93 1.68 9.51
CA TRP A 101 3.64 0.49 10.02
C TRP A 101 4.76 0.86 11.00
N GLU A 102 5.57 1.85 10.67
CA GLU A 102 6.63 2.37 11.55
C GLU A 102 6.04 2.88 12.87
N MET A 103 4.98 3.69 12.81
CA MET A 103 4.30 4.20 14.01
C MET A 103 3.78 3.07 14.91
N LEU A 104 3.20 2.02 14.32
CA LEU A 104 2.73 0.85 15.07
C LEU A 104 3.88 0.05 15.67
N ALA A 105 4.99 -0.13 14.96
CA ALA A 105 6.18 -0.82 15.48
C ALA A 105 6.76 -0.07 16.69
N GLN A 106 6.90 1.25 16.61
CA GLN A 106 7.36 2.08 17.73
C GLN A 106 6.39 2.01 18.93
N ALA A 107 5.07 2.08 18.67
CA ALA A 107 4.07 1.94 19.72
C ALA A 107 4.10 0.55 20.38
N ALA A 108 4.33 -0.51 19.60
CA ALA A 108 4.45 -1.87 20.08
C ALA A 108 5.65 -2.02 21.01
N GLN A 109 6.81 -1.48 20.64
CA GLN A 109 8.01 -1.46 21.49
C GLN A 109 7.77 -0.69 22.79
N ALA A 110 7.22 0.53 22.71
CA ALA A 110 6.96 1.38 23.87
C ALA A 110 5.95 0.75 24.86
N THR A 111 5.02 -0.08 24.36
CA THR A 111 4.01 -0.77 25.17
C THR A 111 4.36 -2.22 25.49
N ARG A 112 5.50 -2.73 25.01
CA ARG A 112 5.92 -4.14 25.10
C ARG A 112 4.86 -5.11 24.54
N ASN A 113 4.17 -4.71 23.49
CA ASN A 113 3.20 -5.55 22.80
C ASN A 113 3.91 -6.41 21.74
N ALA A 114 4.28 -7.64 22.13
CA ALA A 114 5.01 -8.56 21.25
C ALA A 114 4.22 -8.94 19.98
N ARG A 115 2.90 -9.14 20.09
CA ARG A 115 2.04 -9.53 18.96
C ARG A 115 1.97 -8.44 17.90
N LEU A 116 1.82 -7.18 18.31
CA LEU A 116 1.82 -6.04 17.37
C LEU A 116 3.19 -5.84 16.72
N LEU A 117 4.26 -6.03 17.49
CA LEU A 117 5.62 -5.90 16.96
C LEU A 117 5.92 -6.99 15.93
N GLU A 118 5.50 -8.23 16.18
CA GLU A 118 5.63 -9.35 15.25
C GLU A 118 4.85 -9.09 13.96
N LEU A 119 3.61 -8.62 14.07
CA LEU A 119 2.79 -8.25 12.91
C LEU A 119 3.49 -7.18 12.05
N ALA A 120 3.92 -6.09 12.67
CA ALA A 120 4.60 -5.00 11.96
C ALA A 120 5.92 -5.47 11.32
N SER A 121 6.71 -6.27 12.04
CA SER A 121 7.98 -6.80 11.54
C SER A 121 7.83 -7.74 10.35
N ALA A 122 6.70 -8.44 10.26
CA ALA A 122 6.41 -9.32 9.13
C ALA A 122 5.90 -8.55 7.90
N CYS A 123 5.07 -7.52 8.08
CA CYS A 123 4.40 -6.83 6.97
C CYS A 123 5.20 -5.63 6.43
N HIS A 124 5.80 -4.83 7.31
CA HIS A 124 6.48 -3.59 6.93
C HIS A 124 7.59 -3.78 5.88
N PRO A 125 8.42 -4.84 5.91
CA PRO A 125 9.41 -5.07 4.86
C PRO A 125 8.81 -5.33 3.47
N GLN A 126 7.59 -5.87 3.38
CA GLN A 126 6.87 -6.00 2.12
C GLN A 126 6.41 -4.64 1.61
N THR A 127 5.86 -3.78 2.46
CA THR A 127 5.47 -2.40 2.09
C THR A 127 6.68 -1.59 1.60
N LEU A 128 7.84 -1.72 2.26
CA LEU A 128 9.08 -1.09 1.79
C LEU A 128 9.52 -1.59 0.40
N ARG A 129 9.21 -2.83 0.03
CA ARG A 129 9.46 -3.34 -1.33
C ARG A 129 8.51 -2.72 -2.35
N GLN A 130 7.23 -2.52 -2.01
CA GLN A 130 6.27 -1.79 -2.86
C GLN A 130 6.75 -0.35 -3.15
N THR A 131 7.23 0.37 -2.12
CA THR A 131 7.79 1.73 -2.29
C THR A 131 9.02 1.75 -3.19
N ARG A 132 9.92 0.76 -3.07
CA ARG A 132 11.14 0.67 -3.92
C ARG A 132 10.81 0.33 -5.37
N TRP A 133 9.85 -0.56 -5.58
CA TRP A 133 9.42 -0.94 -6.92
C TRP A 133 8.80 0.26 -7.66
N THR A 134 7.87 0.97 -7.03
CA THR A 134 7.28 2.19 -7.62
C THR A 134 8.33 3.26 -7.93
N ASP A 135 9.27 3.55 -7.03
CA ASP A 135 10.36 4.50 -7.26
C ASP A 135 11.26 4.08 -8.43
N THR A 136 11.53 2.78 -8.57
CA THR A 136 12.34 2.22 -9.65
C THR A 136 11.65 2.39 -11.00
N LEU A 137 10.37 2.03 -11.11
CA LEU A 137 9.60 2.21 -12.35
C LEU A 137 9.44 3.69 -12.72
N ILE A 138 9.19 4.58 -11.75
CA ILE A 138 9.14 6.02 -12.01
C ILE A 138 10.46 6.50 -12.62
N LYS A 139 11.60 6.07 -12.07
CA LYS A 139 12.94 6.43 -12.59
C LYS A 139 13.20 5.89 -14.00
N GLN A 140 12.65 4.72 -14.33
CA GLN A 140 12.81 4.11 -15.65
C GLN A 140 11.92 4.76 -16.72
N VAL A 141 10.64 4.97 -16.40
CA VAL A 141 9.62 5.43 -17.36
C VAL A 141 9.68 6.96 -17.55
N SER A 142 10.02 7.73 -16.50
CA SER A 142 9.91 9.19 -16.54
C SER A 142 10.75 9.89 -17.61
N PRO A 143 12.02 9.51 -17.90
CA PRO A 143 12.80 10.21 -18.90
C PRO A 143 12.19 10.11 -20.29
N GLN A 144 11.74 8.92 -20.69
CA GLN A 144 11.15 8.68 -22.01
C GLN A 144 9.82 9.42 -22.13
N VAL A 145 8.92 9.25 -21.17
CA VAL A 145 7.59 9.88 -21.23
C VAL A 145 7.69 11.41 -21.24
N LEU A 146 8.54 12.01 -20.40
CA LEU A 146 8.62 13.47 -20.29
C LEU A 146 9.32 14.15 -21.48
N THR A 147 10.13 13.41 -22.26
CA THR A 147 10.86 13.96 -23.40
C THR A 147 10.26 13.59 -24.76
N SER A 148 9.31 12.66 -24.79
CA SER A 148 8.64 12.21 -26.01
C SER A 148 7.30 12.91 -26.29
N LEU A 149 6.97 13.93 -25.49
CA LEU A 149 5.76 14.76 -25.63
C LEU A 149 5.99 16.01 -26.48
#